data_AF-A0A920HPX2-F1
#
_entry.id   AF-A0A920HPX2-F1
#
_cell.length_a   1.000
_cell.length_b   1.000
_cell.length_c   1.000
_cell.angle_alpha   90.00
_cell.angle_beta   90.00
_cell.angle_gamma   90.00
#
_symmetry.space_group_name_H-M   'P 1'
#
loop_
_entity.id
_entity.type
_entity.pdbx_description
1 polymer ?
#
loop_
_entity_poly.entity_id
_entity_poly.type
_entity_poly.pdbx_seq_one_letter_code
_entity_poly.pdbx_strand_id
1 'polypeptide(L)'
;MPSGQTATAYALQNIARAGDNIVSSTDLYGGTWNQLNNTFKDMGIEVRFVDPKDPNAFAEATDDNTRAYFAETLPNPKLKVFLLKRFQISEENLEFL
;
A
#
# COMPACT_ATOMS: atom_id res chain seq x y z
N MET A 1 -3.18 -13.85 17.31
CA MET A 1 -4.61 -13.90 16.94
C MET A 1 -4.70 -13.91 15.42
N PRO A 2 -5.32 -14.91 14.79
CA PRO A 2 -5.49 -14.92 13.33
C PRO A 2 -6.61 -13.94 12.93
N SER A 3 -6.26 -12.89 12.18
CA SER A 3 -7.21 -11.95 11.58
C SER A 3 -6.65 -11.41 10.26
N GLY A 4 -7.51 -10.84 9.40
CA GLY A 4 -7.06 -10.20 8.15
C GLY A 4 -6.06 -9.06 8.39
N GLN A 5 -6.29 -8.23 9.42
CA GLN A 5 -5.38 -7.14 9.78
C GLN A 5 -4.02 -7.64 10.28
N THR A 6 -3.98 -8.79 10.96
CA THR A 6 -2.71 -9.41 11.37
C THR A 6 -1.96 -9.95 10.17
N ALA A 7 -2.67 -10.54 9.21
CA ALA A 7 -2.06 -11.03 7.97
C ALA A 7 -1.45 -9.88 7.16
N THR A 8 -2.19 -8.78 6.94
CA THR A 8 -1.67 -7.58 6.27
C THR A 8 -0.45 -7.01 6.97
N ALA A 9 -0.52 -6.87 8.30
CA ALA A 9 0.57 -6.32 9.08
C ALA A 9 1.85 -7.16 8.95
N TYR A 10 1.76 -8.48 9.03
CA TYR A 10 2.92 -9.37 8.90
C TYR A 10 3.46 -9.41 7.48
N ALA A 11 2.61 -9.40 6.46
CA ALA A 11 3.06 -9.35 5.08
C ALA A 11 3.94 -8.12 4.81
N LEU A 12 3.50 -6.95 5.26
CA LEU A 12 4.22 -5.69 5.04
C LEU A 12 5.47 -5.55 5.94
N GLN A 13 5.39 -5.96 7.21
CA GLN A 13 6.55 -5.91 8.14
C GLN A 13 7.68 -6.87 7.76
N ASN A 14 7.40 -7.92 7.00
CA ASN A 14 8.44 -8.82 6.50
C ASN A 14 9.34 -8.16 5.45
N ILE A 15 8.87 -7.12 4.77
CA ILE A 15 9.56 -6.47 3.65
C ILE A 15 9.89 -4.99 3.88
N ALA A 16 9.29 -4.36 4.88
CA ALA A 16 9.51 -2.95 5.23
C ALA A 16 10.00 -2.78 6.67
N ARG A 17 10.94 -1.87 6.87
CA ARG A 17 11.55 -1.48 8.15
C ARG A 17 11.47 0.04 8.34
N ALA A 18 11.81 0.51 9.53
CA ALA A 18 11.87 1.94 9.80
C ALA A 18 12.77 2.67 8.77
N GLY A 19 12.24 3.72 8.13
CA GLY A 19 12.88 4.44 7.03
C GLY A 19 12.40 4.03 5.63
N ASP A 20 11.75 2.87 5.48
CA ASP A 20 11.09 2.46 4.24
C ASP A 20 9.70 3.11 4.10
N ASN A 21 9.16 3.08 2.88
CA ASN A 21 7.79 3.49 2.60
C ASN A 21 6.98 2.46 1.81
N ILE A 22 5.66 2.59 1.91
CA ILE A 22 4.65 1.82 1.18
C ILE A 22 3.75 2.82 0.47
N VAL A 23 3.45 2.60 -0.81
CA VAL A 23 2.48 3.43 -1.54
C VAL A 23 1.14 2.69 -1.58
N SER A 24 0.08 3.31 -1.06
CA SER A 24 -1.23 2.69 -0.90
C SER A 24 -2.33 3.48 -1.60
N SER A 25 -3.33 2.77 -2.12
CA SER A 25 -4.59 3.40 -2.52
C SER A 25 -5.29 4.06 -1.31
N THR A 26 -6.01 5.15 -1.56
CA THR A 26 -6.98 5.77 -0.61
C THR A 26 -8.31 5.00 -0.49
N ASP A 27 -8.59 4.07 -1.41
CA ASP A 27 -9.80 3.25 -1.39
C ASP A 27 -9.53 1.97 -0.59
N LEU A 28 -9.61 2.08 0.75
CA LEU A 28 -9.40 0.98 1.69
C LEU A 28 -10.55 0.85 2.68
N TYR A 29 -10.69 -0.34 3.27
CA TYR A 29 -11.43 -0.51 4.51
C TYR A 29 -10.85 0.39 5.61
N GLY A 30 -11.73 1.05 6.38
CA GLY A 30 -11.31 2.04 7.38
C GLY A 30 -10.35 1.50 8.44
N GLY A 31 -10.50 0.22 8.83
CA GLY A 31 -9.57 -0.43 9.76
C GLY A 31 -8.17 -0.64 9.16
N THR A 32 -8.09 -1.00 7.88
CA THR A 32 -6.82 -1.12 7.15
C THR A 32 -6.15 0.24 7.01
N TRP A 33 -6.93 1.27 6.63
CA TRP A 33 -6.42 2.64 6.53
C TRP A 33 -5.84 3.12 7.87
N ASN A 34 -6.57 2.92 8.97
CA ASN A 34 -6.11 3.33 10.30
C ASN A 34 -4.83 2.58 10.73
N GLN A 35 -4.74 1.27 10.45
CA GLN A 35 -3.55 0.48 10.73
C GLN A 35 -2.33 1.03 9.96
N LEU A 36 -2.49 1.30 8.67
CA LEU A 36 -1.42 1.82 7.81
C LEU A 36 -1.03 3.27 8.18
N ASN A 37 -1.99 4.13 8.50
CA ASN A 37 -1.72 5.54 8.77
C ASN A 37 -1.08 5.78 10.15
N ASN A 38 -1.49 5.01 11.16
CA ASN A 38 -1.09 5.25 12.54
C ASN A 38 -0.06 4.23 13.00
N THR A 39 -0.38 2.94 12.95
CA THR A 39 0.48 1.89 13.51
C THR A 39 1.81 1.75 12.76
N PHE A 40 1.78 1.78 11.42
CA PHE A 40 3.02 1.71 10.63
C PHE A 40 3.88 2.96 10.79
N LYS A 41 3.24 4.14 10.89
CA LYS A 41 3.93 5.40 11.18
C LYS A 41 4.66 5.36 12.52
N ASP A 42 4.03 4.83 13.57
CA ASP A 42 4.66 4.65 14.87
C ASP A 42 5.85 3.67 14.83
N MET A 43 5.87 2.75 13.86
CA MET A 43 6.97 1.84 13.58
C MET A 43 8.06 2.46 12.68
N GLY A 44 7.90 3.72 12.26
CA GLY A 44 8.83 4.41 11.37
C GLY A 44 8.70 4.02 9.89
N ILE A 45 7.62 3.34 9.50
CA ILE A 45 7.33 3.00 8.10
C ILE A 45 6.31 4.01 7.58
N GLU A 46 6.66 4.76 6.54
CA GLU A 46 5.75 5.73 5.93
C GLU A 46 4.74 5.00 5.03
N VAL A 47 3.46 5.39 5.09
CA VAL A 47 2.48 4.99 4.08
C VAL A 47 2.00 6.23 3.32
N ARG A 48 2.26 6.27 2.02
CA ARG A 48 1.85 7.34 1.11
C ARG A 48 0.55 6.96 0.43
N PHE A 49 -0.52 7.67 0.73
CA PHE A 49 -1.84 7.39 0.17
C PHE A 49 -2.08 8.17 -1.13
N VAL A 50 -2.48 7.47 -2.19
CA VAL A 50 -2.71 8.04 -3.53
C VAL A 50 -4.11 7.74 -4.07
N ASP A 51 -4.63 8.59 -4.96
CA ASP A 51 -5.90 8.33 -5.65
C ASP A 51 -5.67 7.31 -6.77
N PRO A 52 -6.27 6.10 -6.69
CA PRO A 52 -6.09 5.07 -7.71
C PRO A 52 -6.73 5.43 -9.07
N LYS A 53 -7.49 6.53 -9.17
CA LYS A 53 -8.02 7.04 -10.44
C LYS A 53 -6.97 7.75 -11.28
N ASP A 54 -5.93 8.28 -10.64
CA ASP A 54 -4.80 8.87 -11.33
C ASP A 54 -3.80 7.75 -11.69
N PRO A 55 -3.60 7.47 -12.99
CA PRO A 55 -2.71 6.39 -13.42
C PRO A 55 -1.25 6.61 -13.04
N ASN A 56 -0.82 7.86 -12.78
CA ASN A 56 0.58 8.18 -12.47
C ASN A 56 0.85 8.26 -10.97
N ALA A 57 -0.17 8.41 -10.13
CA ALA A 57 0.02 8.76 -8.73
C ALA A 57 0.85 7.72 -7.94
N PHE A 58 0.73 6.44 -8.27
CA PHE A 58 1.59 5.41 -7.65
C PHE A 58 3.05 5.55 -8.05
N ALA A 59 3.33 5.80 -9.34
CA ALA A 59 4.68 5.99 -9.83
C ALA A 59 5.32 7.26 -9.25
N GLU A 60 4.57 8.36 -9.19
CA GLU A 60 5.04 9.64 -8.63
C GLU A 60 5.32 9.56 -7.12
N ALA A 61 4.62 8.69 -6.39
CA ALA A 61 4.85 8.47 -4.96
C ALA A 61 5.95 7.44 -4.65
N THR A 62 6.53 6.81 -5.68
CA THR A 62 7.57 5.78 -5.53
C THR A 62 8.96 6.41 -5.46
N ASP A 63 9.81 5.86 -4.60
CA ASP A 63 11.24 6.15 -4.54
C ASP A 63 12.07 4.89 -4.22
N ASP A 64 13.39 5.04 -4.05
CA ASP A 64 14.33 3.94 -3.76
C ASP A 64 14.05 3.19 -2.43
N ASN A 65 13.26 3.79 -1.54
CA ASN A 65 12.86 3.20 -0.26
C ASN A 65 11.45 2.62 -0.29
N THR A 66 10.74 2.66 -1.43
CA THR A 66 9.43 2.03 -1.59
C THR A 66 9.59 0.51 -1.61
N ARG A 67 8.94 -0.19 -0.66
CA ARG A 67 9.01 -1.66 -0.55
C ARG A 67 7.77 -2.38 -1.03
N ALA A 68 6.63 -1.70 -1.11
CA ALA A 68 5.39 -2.32 -1.55
C ALA A 68 4.38 -1.31 -2.07
N TYR A 69 3.48 -1.84 -2.92
CA TYR A 69 2.22 -1.22 -3.29
C TYR A 69 1.06 -1.94 -2.60
N PHE A 70 0.11 -1.19 -2.04
CA PHE A 70 -1.05 -1.77 -1.36
C PHE A 70 -2.37 -1.22 -1.91
N ALA A 71 -3.31 -2.12 -2.18
CA ALA A 71 -4.65 -1.76 -2.62
C ALA A 71 -5.66 -2.85 -2.21
N GLU A 72 -6.90 -2.45 -1.95
CA GLU A 72 -8.02 -3.37 -1.78
C GLU A 72 -8.97 -3.23 -2.97
N THR A 73 -9.45 -4.36 -3.50
CA THR A 73 -10.57 -4.36 -4.44
C THR A 73 -11.86 -4.61 -3.67
N LEU A 74 -12.91 -3.85 -3.99
CA LEU A 74 -14.19 -3.83 -3.30
C LEU A 74 -14.08 -3.53 -1.79
N PRO A 75 -13.35 -2.47 -1.37
CA PRO A 75 -13.22 -2.11 0.04
C PRO A 75 -14.57 -1.68 0.61
N ASN A 76 -14.90 -2.14 1.82
CA ASN A 76 -16.11 -1.72 2.51
C ASN A 76 -15.96 -0.27 3.04
N PRO A 77 -16.93 0.64 2.84
CA PRO A 77 -18.24 0.49 2.17
C PRO A 77 -18.26 0.90 0.70
N LYS A 78 -17.12 1.35 0.14
CA LYS A 78 -17.06 1.94 -1.20
C LYS A 78 -17.36 0.93 -2.31
N LEU A 79 -17.03 -0.36 -2.12
CA LEU A 79 -17.23 -1.45 -3.08
C LEU A 79 -16.75 -1.13 -4.51
N LYS A 80 -15.65 -0.39 -4.61
CA LYS A 80 -15.04 -0.03 -5.91
C LYS A 80 -14.01 -1.06 -6.32
N VAL A 81 -14.01 -1.43 -7.60
CA VAL A 81 -13.00 -2.34 -8.16
C VAL A 81 -11.69 -1.57 -8.35
N PHE A 82 -10.61 -2.10 -7.79
CA PHE A 82 -9.27 -1.67 -8.15
C PHE A 82 -8.87 -2.36 -9.46
N LEU A 83 -8.59 -1.58 -10.50
CA LEU A 83 -8.31 -2.08 -11.85
C LEU A 83 -6.84 -2.47 -12.00
N LEU A 84 -6.48 -3.70 -11.63
CA LEU A 84 -5.13 -4.25 -11.74
C LEU A 84 -4.51 -4.09 -13.13
N LYS A 85 -5.30 -4.24 -14.21
CA LYS A 85 -4.80 -4.08 -15.60
C LYS A 85 -4.33 -2.66 -15.94
N ARG A 86 -4.81 -1.66 -15.19
CA ARG A 86 -4.44 -0.25 -15.35
C ARG A 86 -3.25 0.12 -14.48
N PHE A 87 -2.92 -0.72 -13.50
CA PHE A 87 -1.74 -0.59 -12.68
C PHE A 87 -0.52 -1.03 -13.51
N GLN A 88 0.11 -0.04 -14.15
CA GLN A 88 1.34 -0.22 -14.93
C GLN A 88 2.41 0.62 -14.26
N ILE A 89 3.29 -0.05 -13.54
CA ILE A 89 4.55 0.52 -13.11
C ILE A 89 5.58 -0.14 -14.02
N SER A 90 6.42 0.67 -14.66
CA SER A 90 7.43 0.15 -15.59
C SER A 90 8.20 -0.99 -14.90
N GLU A 91 8.34 -2.12 -15.60
CA GLU A 91 9.04 -3.31 -15.09
C GLU A 91 10.46 -3.00 -14.60
N GLU A 92 11.04 -1.89 -15.05
CA GLU A 92 12.35 -1.36 -14.62
C GLU A 92 12.46 -1.07 -13.11
N ASN A 93 11.34 -0.89 -12.38
CA ASN A 93 11.36 -0.65 -10.94
C ASN A 93 11.14 -1.91 -10.08
N LEU A 94 10.99 -3.08 -10.70
CA LEU A 94 10.71 -4.36 -10.02
C LEU A 94 11.86 -5.37 -10.10
N GLU A 95 13.01 -5.02 -10.68
CA GLU A 95 14.21 -5.84 -10.50
C GLU A 95 14.75 -5.66 -9.07
N PHE A 96 15.05 -6.78 -8.42
CA PHE A 96 15.50 -6.97 -7.03
C PHE A 96 14.39 -7.10 -5.97
N LEU A 97 13.72 -8.26 -5.95
CA LEU A 97 14.04 -9.39 -5.06
C LEU A 97 13.32 -10.67 -5.49
#